data_AF-A0AAD4QX60-F1
#
_entry.id   AF-A0AAD4QX60-F1
#
_cell.length_a   1.000
_cell.length_b   1.000
_cell.length_c   1.000
_cell.angle_alpha   90.00
_cell.angle_beta   90.00
_cell.angle_gamma   90.00
#
_symmetry.space_group_name_H-M   'P 1'
#
loop_
_entity.id
_entity.type
_entity.pdbx_description
1 polymer ?
#
loop_
_entity_poly.entity_id
_entity_poly.type
_entity_poly.pdbx_seq_one_letter_code
_entity_poly.pdbx_strand_id
1 'polypeptide(L)'
;MDSEPQLDLDAEKDSDKFALFKKIQEHKGILFGKFSPNVTKETKESTWNQIRGELIHDGHEFYREKTVKQLRDSIWSLAKTRTIKKYDNAKKTGTGKTAKFTELEKLILAIVDPESPQVKGVDVEEASFVHFVNTM
;
A
#
# COMPACT_ATOMS: atom_id res chain seq x y z
N MET A 1 -38.49 -14.69 -11.62
CA MET A 1 -37.69 -14.52 -10.40
C MET A 1 -36.25 -14.56 -10.88
N ASP A 2 -35.82 -13.45 -11.44
CA ASP A 2 -34.48 -13.32 -12.00
C ASP A 2 -33.65 -12.62 -10.93
N SER A 3 -33.14 -13.42 -10.01
CA SER A 3 -32.10 -12.99 -9.08
C SER A 3 -30.84 -12.82 -9.90
N GLU A 4 -30.58 -11.57 -10.30
CA GLU A 4 -29.32 -11.11 -10.84
C GLU A 4 -28.16 -11.62 -9.96
N PRO A 5 -27.11 -12.23 -10.52
CA PRO A 5 -25.96 -12.63 -9.73
C PRO A 5 -25.22 -11.36 -9.29
N GLN A 6 -25.43 -10.94 -8.04
CA GLN A 6 -24.55 -10.03 -7.33
C GLN A 6 -23.21 -10.74 -7.08
N LEU A 7 -22.43 -10.92 -8.15
CA LEU A 7 -21.06 -11.41 -8.09
C LEU A 7 -20.21 -10.35 -7.39
N ASP A 8 -19.91 -10.60 -6.12
CA ASP A 8 -18.85 -10.08 -5.23
C ASP A 8 -18.05 -8.84 -5.69
N LEU A 9 -18.75 -7.74 -5.98
CA LEU A 9 -18.16 -6.44 -6.32
C LEU A 9 -17.21 -5.89 -5.24
N ASP A 10 -17.35 -6.36 -4.00
CA ASP A 10 -16.52 -5.95 -2.87
C ASP A 10 -15.22 -6.78 -2.76
N ALA A 11 -15.22 -8.05 -3.22
CA ALA A 11 -14.01 -8.87 -3.24
C ALA A 11 -13.05 -8.42 -4.36
N GLU A 12 -13.58 -8.05 -5.52
CA GLU A 12 -12.80 -7.52 -6.65
C GLU A 12 -12.11 -6.19 -6.26
N LYS A 13 -12.85 -5.29 -5.60
CA LYS A 13 -12.29 -4.02 -5.09
C LYS A 13 -11.21 -4.21 -4.03
N ASP A 14 -11.30 -5.26 -3.23
CA ASP A 14 -10.28 -5.58 -2.22
C ASP A 14 -9.05 -6.24 -2.86
N SER A 15 -9.23 -7.04 -3.92
CA SER A 15 -8.15 -7.56 -4.77
C SER A 15 -7.36 -6.42 -5.44
N ASP A 16 -8.06 -5.46 -6.05
CA ASP A 16 -7.44 -4.29 -6.69
C ASP A 16 -6.59 -3.49 -5.71
N LYS A 17 -7.15 -3.17 -4.54
CA LYS A 17 -6.43 -2.43 -3.48
C LYS A 17 -5.22 -3.22 -2.99
N PHE A 18 -5.34 -4.54 -2.85
CA PHE A 18 -4.25 -5.39 -2.42
C PHE A 18 -3.09 -5.33 -3.42
N ALA A 19 -3.38 -5.46 -4.71
CA ALA A 19 -2.38 -5.31 -5.78
C ALA A 19 -1.71 -3.93 -5.75
N LEU A 20 -2.50 -2.86 -5.62
CA LEU A 20 -1.98 -1.49 -5.50
C LEU A 20 -1.02 -1.35 -4.31
N PHE A 21 -1.39 -1.85 -3.13
CA PHE A 21 -0.55 -1.72 -1.94
C PHE A 21 0.71 -2.60 -2.01
N LYS A 22 0.63 -3.76 -2.66
CA LYS A 22 1.81 -4.59 -2.94
C LYS A 22 2.80 -3.86 -3.84
N LYS A 23 2.33 -3.24 -4.92
CA LYS A 23 3.17 -2.39 -5.78
C LYS A 23 3.74 -1.18 -5.05
N ILE A 24 2.96 -0.52 -4.21
CA ILE A 24 3.47 0.58 -3.37
C ILE A 24 4.57 0.08 -2.40
N GLN A 25 4.45 -1.13 -1.87
CA GLN A 25 5.46 -1.73 -1.01
C GLN A 25 6.77 -2.01 -1.78
N GLU A 26 6.69 -2.58 -2.98
CA GLU A 26 7.84 -2.81 -3.87
C GLU A 26 8.60 -1.50 -4.16
N HIS A 27 7.86 -0.41 -4.42
CA HIS A 27 8.43 0.90 -4.73
C HIS A 27 8.61 1.83 -3.52
N LYS A 28 8.43 1.34 -2.29
CA LYS A 28 8.38 2.19 -1.07
C LYS A 28 9.64 3.02 -0.87
N GLY A 29 10.79 2.50 -1.27
CA GLY A 29 12.09 3.19 -1.15
C GLY A 29 12.16 4.49 -1.96
N ILE A 30 11.49 4.55 -3.10
CA ILE A 30 11.44 5.76 -3.93
C ILE A 30 10.28 6.67 -3.47
N LEU A 31 9.10 6.09 -3.21
CA LEU A 31 7.92 6.85 -2.83
C LEU A 31 8.06 7.54 -1.47
N PHE A 32 8.58 6.81 -0.47
CA PHE A 32 8.66 7.24 0.92
C PHE A 32 10.10 7.37 1.44
N GLY A 33 11.11 7.10 0.60
CA GLY A 33 12.49 7.37 0.93
C GLY A 33 12.74 8.84 1.26
N LYS A 34 13.79 9.07 2.08
CA LYS A 34 14.30 10.41 2.36
C LYS A 34 14.68 11.10 1.05
N PHE A 35 14.48 12.43 1.00
CA PHE A 35 14.94 13.21 -0.14
C PHE A 35 16.44 13.00 -0.30
N SER A 36 16.79 12.45 -1.46
CA SER A 36 18.16 12.27 -1.92
C SER A 36 18.26 12.96 -3.28
N PRO A 37 19.48 13.25 -3.78
CA PRO A 37 19.66 13.79 -5.13
C PRO A 37 18.96 12.95 -6.21
N ASN A 38 18.73 11.66 -5.95
CA ASN A 38 18.09 10.70 -6.87
C ASN A 38 16.57 10.56 -6.65
N VAL A 39 16.02 11.06 -5.53
CA VAL A 39 14.60 10.96 -5.18
C VAL A 39 14.00 12.36 -5.16
N THR A 40 13.59 12.83 -6.34
CA THR A 40 12.93 14.12 -6.54
C THR A 40 11.40 13.96 -6.55
N LYS A 41 10.68 15.08 -6.57
CA LYS A 41 9.23 15.09 -6.75
C LYS A 41 8.82 14.41 -8.07
N GLU A 42 9.56 14.68 -9.14
CA GLU A 42 9.34 14.11 -10.46
C GLU A 42 9.55 12.59 -10.45
N THR A 43 10.61 12.11 -9.79
CA THR A 43 10.85 10.66 -9.63
C THR A 43 9.67 9.99 -8.91
N LYS A 44 9.13 10.62 -7.86
CA LYS A 44 7.95 10.10 -7.14
C LYS A 44 6.70 10.07 -8.01
N GLU A 45 6.43 11.14 -8.75
CA GLU A 45 5.28 11.19 -9.67
C GLU A 45 5.42 10.17 -10.81
N SER A 46 6.62 10.00 -11.37
CA SER A 46 6.92 8.97 -12.37
C SER A 46 6.68 7.56 -11.81
N THR A 47 7.13 7.30 -10.58
CA THR A 47 6.93 6.00 -9.90
C THR A 47 5.46 5.68 -9.72
N TRP A 48 4.62 6.67 -9.37
CA TRP A 48 3.18 6.44 -9.28
C TRP A 48 2.53 6.14 -10.64
N ASN A 49 3.00 6.79 -11.71
CA ASN A 49 2.55 6.47 -13.07
C ASN A 49 2.97 5.06 -13.49
N GLN A 50 4.19 4.65 -13.13
CA GLN A 50 4.68 3.29 -13.36
C GLN A 50 3.79 2.26 -12.64
N ILE A 51 3.54 2.44 -11.33
CA ILE A 51 2.65 1.54 -10.56
C ILE A 51 1.28 1.43 -11.22
N ARG A 52 0.69 2.54 -11.66
CA ARG A 52 -0.59 2.52 -12.37
C ARG A 52 -0.50 1.72 -13.67
N GLY A 53 0.57 1.89 -14.44
CA GLY A 53 0.79 1.15 -15.68
C GLY A 53 0.91 -0.35 -15.44
N GLU A 54 1.66 -0.75 -14.41
CA GLU A 54 1.81 -2.16 -14.01
C GLU A 54 0.47 -2.76 -13.58
N LEU A 55 -0.33 -2.05 -12.76
CA LEU A 55 -1.64 -2.53 -12.35
C LEU A 55 -2.59 -2.75 -13.53
N ILE A 56 -2.60 -1.83 -14.50
CA ILE A 56 -3.41 -1.97 -15.72
C ILE A 56 -2.92 -3.17 -16.55
N HIS A 57 -1.61 -3.33 -16.68
CA HIS A 57 -1.01 -4.46 -17.39
C HIS A 57 -1.36 -5.80 -16.73
N ASP A 58 -1.41 -5.84 -15.41
CA ASP A 58 -1.75 -7.03 -14.62
C ASP A 58 -3.26 -7.33 -14.58
N GLY A 59 -4.08 -6.55 -15.31
CA GLY A 59 -5.52 -6.79 -15.50
C GLY A 59 -6.44 -5.99 -14.56
N HIS A 60 -5.89 -5.10 -13.73
CA HIS A 60 -6.68 -4.25 -12.83
C HIS A 60 -7.23 -3.01 -13.57
N GLU A 61 -8.21 -3.25 -14.44
CA GLU A 61 -8.83 -2.26 -15.34
C GLU A 61 -9.48 -1.09 -14.58
N PHE A 62 -9.88 -1.28 -13.32
CA PHE A 62 -10.35 -0.21 -12.44
C PHE A 62 -9.40 0.99 -12.40
N TYR A 63 -8.08 0.75 -12.47
CA TYR A 63 -7.07 1.81 -12.42
C TYR A 63 -6.85 2.54 -13.74
N ARG A 64 -7.38 2.02 -14.87
CA ARG A 64 -7.31 2.69 -16.18
C ARG A 64 -8.02 4.04 -16.15
N GLU A 65 -9.15 4.13 -15.49
CA GLU A 65 -9.93 5.37 -15.41
C GLU A 65 -9.50 6.31 -14.28
N LYS A 66 -8.59 5.84 -13.40
CA LYS A 66 -8.15 6.64 -12.25
C LYS A 66 -6.89 7.41 -12.58
N THR A 67 -6.84 8.65 -12.13
CA THR A 67 -5.63 9.47 -12.15
C THR A 67 -4.67 9.04 -11.04
N VAL A 68 -3.37 9.22 -11.26
CA VAL A 68 -2.34 9.01 -10.22
C VAL A 68 -2.66 9.79 -8.93
N LYS A 69 -3.24 10.99 -9.06
CA LYS A 69 -3.70 11.79 -7.92
C LYS A 69 -4.77 11.06 -7.12
N GLN A 70 -5.74 10.43 -7.77
CA GLN A 70 -6.77 9.62 -7.08
C GLN A 70 -6.17 8.37 -6.41
N LEU A 71 -5.21 7.70 -7.07
CA LEU A 71 -4.51 6.55 -6.45
C LEU A 71 -3.81 6.98 -5.16
N ARG A 72 -3.04 8.07 -5.20
CA ARG A 72 -2.24 8.55 -4.08
C ARG A 72 -3.09 9.21 -2.99
N ASP A 73 -3.90 10.21 -3.36
CA ASP A 73 -4.56 11.12 -2.41
C ASP A 73 -5.91 10.57 -1.94
N SER A 74 -6.56 9.72 -2.73
CA SER A 74 -7.84 9.11 -2.35
C SER A 74 -7.63 7.68 -1.86
N ILE A 75 -7.15 6.77 -2.71
CA ILE A 75 -7.13 5.34 -2.38
C ILE A 75 -6.10 5.05 -1.29
N TRP A 76 -4.83 5.39 -1.52
CA TRP A 76 -3.75 5.18 -0.56
C TRP A 76 -3.94 6.01 0.72
N SER A 77 -4.14 7.32 0.60
CA SER A 77 -4.26 8.20 1.77
C SER A 77 -5.42 7.84 2.70
N LEU A 78 -6.61 7.51 2.15
CA LEU A 78 -7.76 7.11 2.97
C LEU A 78 -7.52 5.77 3.65
N ALA A 79 -6.98 4.78 2.93
CA ALA A 79 -6.68 3.47 3.49
C ALA A 79 -5.64 3.59 4.61
N LYS A 80 -4.52 4.27 4.34
CA LYS A 80 -3.49 4.59 5.32
C LYS A 80 -4.06 5.26 6.57
N THR A 81 -4.85 6.32 6.40
CA THR A 81 -5.39 7.09 7.54
C THR A 81 -6.32 6.22 8.41
N ARG A 82 -7.16 5.39 7.78
CA ARG A 82 -8.05 4.46 8.50
C ARG A 82 -7.26 3.42 9.29
N THR A 83 -6.25 2.81 8.67
CA THR A 83 -5.39 1.80 9.31
C THR A 83 -4.61 2.39 10.48
N ILE A 84 -3.99 3.56 10.31
CA ILE A 84 -3.25 4.23 11.40
C ILE A 84 -4.20 4.60 12.54
N LYS A 85 -5.38 5.16 12.24
CA LYS A 85 -6.36 5.50 13.28
C LYS A 85 -6.81 4.27 14.08
N LYS A 86 -7.04 3.14 13.40
CA LYS A 86 -7.38 1.86 14.04
C LYS A 86 -6.24 1.36 14.92
N TYR A 87 -5.00 1.44 14.43
CA TYR A 87 -3.80 1.08 15.17
C TYR A 87 -3.58 1.95 16.41
N ASP A 88 -3.66 3.26 16.28
CA ASP A 88 -3.52 4.21 17.39
C ASP A 88 -4.59 3.99 18.45
N ASN A 89 -5.84 3.74 18.03
CA ASN A 89 -6.92 3.42 18.95
C ASN A 89 -6.62 2.13 19.72
N ALA A 90 -6.22 1.07 19.02
CA ALA A 90 -5.87 -0.21 19.64
C ALA A 90 -4.70 -0.09 20.64
N LYS A 91 -3.70 0.74 20.31
CA LYS A 91 -2.56 1.03 21.19
C LYS A 91 -3.00 1.78 22.45
N LYS A 92 -3.87 2.78 22.31
CA LYS A 92 -4.36 3.62 23.43
C LYS A 92 -5.28 2.88 24.40
N THR A 93 -6.15 2.00 23.90
CA THR A 93 -7.15 1.30 24.72
C THR A 93 -6.61 0.02 25.38
N GLY A 94 -5.33 -0.33 25.17
CA GLY A 94 -4.74 -1.58 25.68
C GLY A 94 -5.25 -2.85 24.99
N THR A 95 -6.16 -2.73 24.02
CA THR A 95 -6.63 -3.84 23.18
C THR A 95 -5.71 -4.15 22.00
N GLY A 96 -4.50 -3.58 21.97
CA GLY A 96 -3.51 -3.78 20.91
C GLY A 96 -3.12 -5.24 20.64
N LYS A 97 -3.35 -6.16 21.58
CA LYS A 97 -3.15 -7.61 21.39
C LYS A 97 -4.38 -8.33 20.80
N THR A 98 -5.56 -7.71 20.84
CA THR A 98 -6.84 -8.30 20.41
C THR A 98 -7.44 -7.62 19.18
N ALA A 99 -6.91 -6.47 18.75
CA ALA A 99 -7.33 -5.81 17.54
C ALA A 99 -7.02 -6.68 16.31
N LYS A 100 -8.07 -7.18 15.65
CA LYS A 100 -7.94 -7.94 14.40
C LYS A 100 -7.70 -6.97 13.23
N PHE A 101 -6.51 -7.03 12.66
CA PHE A 101 -6.18 -6.33 11.41
C PHE A 101 -6.39 -7.26 10.22
N THR A 102 -6.96 -6.73 9.13
CA THR A 102 -7.07 -7.46 7.87
C THR A 102 -5.70 -7.55 7.18
N GLU A 103 -5.54 -8.47 6.22
CA GLU A 103 -4.28 -8.60 5.46
C GLU A 103 -3.90 -7.30 4.75
N LEU A 104 -4.88 -6.59 4.19
CA LEU A 104 -4.71 -5.28 3.59
C LEU A 104 -4.22 -4.23 4.59
N GLU A 105 -4.76 -4.22 5.82
CA GLU A 105 -4.30 -3.31 6.87
C GLU A 105 -2.88 -3.65 7.35
N LYS A 106 -2.54 -4.94 7.46
CA LYS A 106 -1.17 -5.38 7.80
C LYS A 106 -0.17 -4.95 6.73
N LEU A 107 -0.53 -5.07 5.45
CA LEU A 107 0.28 -4.61 4.32
C LEU A 107 0.54 -3.10 4.39
N ILE A 108 -0.48 -2.30 4.71
CA ILE A 108 -0.32 -0.86 4.93
C ILE A 108 0.59 -0.57 6.12
N LEU A 109 0.45 -1.30 7.24
CA LEU A 109 1.34 -1.16 8.39
C LEU A 109 2.78 -1.51 8.03
N ALA A 110 3.02 -2.55 7.24
CA ALA A 110 4.36 -2.91 6.77
C ALA A 110 5.03 -1.82 5.90
N ILE A 111 4.23 -0.99 5.22
CA ILE A 111 4.72 0.14 4.43
C ILE A 111 5.04 1.35 5.33
N VAL A 112 4.19 1.62 6.33
CA VAL A 112 4.25 2.87 7.13
C VAL A 112 5.05 2.72 8.43
N ASP A 113 4.92 1.58 9.10
CA ASP A 113 5.52 1.26 10.41
C ASP A 113 5.94 -0.23 10.43
N PRO A 114 7.03 -0.60 9.73
CA PRO A 114 7.46 -1.99 9.58
C PRO A 114 7.81 -2.67 10.91
N GLU A 115 8.16 -1.89 11.94
CA GLU A 115 8.45 -2.38 13.30
C GLU A 115 7.19 -2.65 14.13
N SER A 116 6.00 -2.41 13.57
CA SER A 116 4.75 -2.62 14.29
C SER A 116 4.60 -4.10 14.71
N PRO A 117 4.23 -4.39 15.97
CA PRO A 117 4.02 -5.75 16.45
C PRO A 117 2.97 -6.54 15.64
N GLN A 118 2.12 -5.85 14.88
CA GLN A 118 1.08 -6.42 14.03
C GLN A 118 1.61 -6.95 12.68
N VAL A 119 2.85 -6.60 12.32
CA VAL A 119 3.54 -7.02 11.09
C VAL A 119 4.31 -8.32 11.30
N LYS A 120 4.65 -8.67 12.56
CA LYS A 120 5.32 -9.95 12.90
C LYS A 120 4.46 -11.15 12.48
N GLY A 121 4.91 -11.87 11.45
CA GLY A 121 4.23 -13.04 10.88
C GLY A 121 3.62 -12.83 9.49
N VAL A 122 3.76 -11.64 8.90
CA VAL A 122 3.64 -11.47 7.45
C VAL A 122 5.02 -11.79 6.86
N ASP A 123 5.09 -12.66 5.85
CA ASP A 123 6.29 -12.82 5.01
C ASP A 123 6.53 -11.51 4.27
N VAL A 124 7.09 -10.53 4.98
CA VAL A 124 7.58 -9.30 4.42
C VAL A 124 8.94 -9.68 3.85
N GLU A 125 8.97 -10.00 2.55
CA GLU A 125 10.23 -9.96 1.83
C GLU A 125 10.80 -8.57 2.06
N GLU A 126 11.85 -8.50 2.88
CA GLU A 126 12.68 -7.32 2.99
C GLU A 126 13.18 -7.06 1.58
N ALA A 127 12.55 -6.12 0.88
CA ALA A 127 13.15 -5.47 -0.26
C ALA A 127 14.42 -4.82 0.28
N SER A 128 15.51 -5.58 0.19
CA SER A 128 16.85 -5.21 0.60
C SER A 128 17.15 -3.89 -0.09
N PHE A 129 17.06 -2.82 0.69
CA PHE A 129 17.51 -1.50 0.29
C PHE A 129 19.00 -1.63 0.05
N VAL A 130 19.39 -1.81 -1.21
CA VAL A 130 20.79 -1.91 -1.61
C VAL A 130 21.44 -0.59 -1.18
N HIS A 131 22.11 -0.63 -0.04
CA HIS A 131 22.99 0.41 0.42
C HIS A 131 24.14 0.40 -0.60
N PHE A 132 24.03 1.21 -1.64
CA PHE A 132 25.15 1.47 -2.54
C PHE A 132 26.19 2.18 -1.68
N VAL A 133 27.13 1.39 -1.16
CA VAL A 133 28.28 1.88 -0.41
C VAL A 133 29.12 2.65 -1.42
N ASN A 134 29.15 3.97 -1.23
CA ASN A 134 30.12 4.84 -1.88
C ASN A 134 31.51 4.33 -1.48
N THR A 135 32.23 3.73 -2.41
CA THR A 135 33.68 3.52 -2.31
C THR A 135 34.34 4.48 -3.29
N MET A 136 35.36 5.16 -2.77
CA MET A 136 36.11 6.31 -3.30
C MET A 136 36.54 6.18 -4.77
#